data_AF-A0A0V9UD80-F1
#
_entry.id   AF-A0A0V9UD80-F1
#
_cell.length_a   1.000
_cell.length_b   1.000
_cell.length_c   1.000
_cell.angle_alpha   90.00
_cell.angle_beta   90.00
_cell.angle_gamma   90.00
#
_symmetry.space_group_name_H-M   'P 1'
#
loop_
_entity.id
_entity.type
_entity.pdbx_description
1 polymer ?
#
loop_
_entity_poly.entity_id
_entity_poly.type
_entity_poly.pdbx_seq_one_letter_code
_entity_poly.pdbx_strand_id
1 'polypeptide(L)'
;MNHHVAVDRDGREWAVLAVDSVLKARLVHGTTTPAVLDLDELVHRYGPLVLSPRCLPTSGGFVALADTVGLVASDPETASVEQIRQVAAFAQSIVAPHRA
;
A
#
# COMPACT_ATOMS: atom_id res chain seq x y z
N MET A 1 -8.26 -8.96 10.21
CA MET A 1 -9.00 -8.05 9.30
C MET A 1 -8.09 -6.88 8.93
N ASN A 2 -7.62 -6.83 7.69
CA ASN A 2 -6.82 -5.72 7.17
C ASN A 2 -7.76 -4.59 6.73
N HIS A 3 -7.77 -3.48 7.45
CA HIS A 3 -8.58 -2.30 7.12
C HIS A 3 -7.69 -1.20 6.55
N HIS A 4 -7.98 -0.68 5.35
CA HIS A 4 -7.17 0.42 4.85
C HIS A 4 -7.40 1.67 5.72
N VAL A 5 -6.32 2.31 6.15
CA VAL A 5 -6.41 3.57 6.90
C VAL A 5 -6.27 4.70 5.91
N ALA A 6 -7.22 5.62 5.95
CA ALA A 6 -7.26 6.81 5.13
C ALA A 6 -7.26 8.05 6.04
N VAL A 7 -6.69 9.14 5.55
CA VAL A 7 -6.64 10.41 6.27
C VAL A 7 -7.45 11.44 5.50
N ASP A 8 -8.33 12.17 6.19
CA ASP A 8 -9.06 13.27 5.59
C ASP A 8 -8.28 14.60 5.65
N ARG A 9 -8.81 15.64 5.01
CA ARG A 9 -8.14 16.95 4.92
C ARG A 9 -7.86 17.63 6.26
N ASP A 10 -8.57 17.26 7.32
CA ASP A 10 -8.39 17.84 8.65
C ASP A 10 -7.51 16.92 9.53
N GLY A 11 -6.91 15.87 8.95
CA GLY A 11 -5.99 14.97 9.64
C GLY A 11 -6.66 13.87 10.46
N ARG A 12 -7.98 13.66 10.31
CA ARG A 12 -8.64 12.53 11.00
C ARG A 12 -8.38 11.23 10.26
N GLU A 13 -8.18 10.16 11.02
CA GLU A 13 -7.94 8.84 10.47
C GLU A 13 -9.22 8.01 10.44
N TRP A 14 -9.44 7.37 9.30
CA TRP A 14 -10.61 6.57 9.00
C TRP A 14 -10.20 5.17 8.56
N ALA A 15 -10.74 4.15 9.21
CA ALA A 15 -10.67 2.78 8.72
C ALA A 15 -11.74 2.57 7.65
N VAL A 16 -11.31 2.26 6.43
CA VAL A 16 -12.18 1.88 5.32
C VAL A 16 -12.45 0.38 5.39
N LEU A 17 -13.74 0.02 5.41
CA LEU A 17 -14.25 -1.32 5.62
C LEU A 17 -15.27 -1.65 4.54
N ALA A 18 -15.17 -2.84 3.94
CA ALA A 18 -16.23 -3.38 3.09
C ALA A 18 -17.23 -4.13 3.97
N VAL A 19 -18.49 -3.70 3.97
CA VAL A 19 -19.60 -4.30 4.71
C VAL A 19 -20.78 -4.43 3.75
N ASP A 20 -21.30 -5.64 3.56
CA ASP A 20 -22.47 -5.90 2.69
C ASP A 20 -22.37 -5.29 1.28
N SER A 21 -21.19 -5.41 0.66
CA SER A 21 -20.87 -4.82 -0.66
C SER A 21 -20.84 -3.28 -0.71
N VAL A 22 -20.88 -2.61 0.44
CA VAL A 22 -20.77 -1.16 0.57
C VAL A 22 -19.48 -0.80 1.31
N LEU A 23 -18.84 0.30 0.92
CA LEU A 23 -17.69 0.84 1.64
C LEU A 23 -18.15 1.78 2.76
N LYS A 24 -17.83 1.41 3.99
CA LYS A 24 -18.03 2.22 5.19
C LYS A 24 -16.68 2.75 5.67
N ALA A 25 -16.69 3.92 6.27
CA ALA A 25 -15.56 4.50 6.96
C ALA A 25 -15.87 4.66 8.44
N ARG A 26 -15.00 4.13 9.31
CA ARG A 26 -15.09 4.28 10.76
C ARG A 26 -13.94 5.15 11.26
N LEU A 27 -14.24 6.17 12.05
CA LEU A 27 -13.25 7.01 12.68
C LEU A 27 -12.37 6.17 13.62
N VAL A 28 -11.05 6.32 13.48
CA VAL A 28 -10.03 5.63 14.30
C VAL A 28 -9.25 6.65 15.14
N HIS A 29 -8.98 7.83 14.59
CA HIS A 29 -8.29 8.91 15.28
C HIS A 29 -8.90 10.28 14.95
N GLY A 30 -8.99 11.15 15.96
CA GLY A 30 -9.63 12.46 15.88
C GLY A 30 -11.05 12.48 16.45
N THR A 31 -11.75 13.60 16.25
CA THR A 31 -13.10 13.82 16.79
C THR A 31 -14.07 14.25 15.69
N THR A 32 -15.15 13.48 15.51
CA THR A 32 -16.31 13.89 14.71
C THR A 32 -17.54 13.04 15.07
N THR A 33 -18.73 13.51 14.71
CA THR A 33 -19.99 12.78 14.80
C THR A 33 -20.72 12.94 13.46
N PRO A 34 -21.14 11.86 12.79
CA PRO A 34 -21.05 10.44 13.20
C PRO A 34 -19.63 9.86 13.15
N ALA A 35 -19.36 8.84 13.98
CA ALA A 35 -18.09 8.09 13.97
C ALA A 35 -18.04 6.97 12.91
N VAL A 36 -19.14 6.72 12.21
CA VAL A 36 -19.24 5.79 11.08
C VAL A 36 -20.04 6.46 9.96
N LEU A 37 -19.52 6.43 8.75
CA LEU A 37 -20.11 7.04 7.57
C LEU A 37 -20.04 6.09 6.39
N ASP A 38 -20.92 6.26 5.41
CA ASP A 38 -20.65 5.74 4.08
C ASP A 38 -19.46 6.46 3.44
N LEU A 39 -18.69 5.77 2.60
CA LEU A 39 -17.48 6.34 2.04
C LEU A 39 -17.77 7.55 1.13
N ASP A 40 -18.88 7.52 0.40
CA ASP A 40 -19.36 8.63 -0.42
C ASP A 40 -19.77 9.84 0.44
N GLU A 41 -20.48 9.62 1.54
CA GLU A 41 -20.84 10.66 2.51
C GLU A 41 -19.59 11.29 3.14
N LEU A 42 -18.60 10.47 3.49
CA LEU A 42 -17.34 10.92 4.04
C LEU A 42 -16.59 11.83 3.06
N VAL A 43 -16.48 11.42 1.80
CA VAL A 43 -15.81 12.21 0.74
C VAL A 43 -16.59 13.49 0.44
N HIS A 44 -17.91 13.44 0.45
CA HIS A 44 -18.73 14.63 0.24
C HIS A 44 -18.55 15.67 1.38
N ARG A 45 -18.48 15.20 2.63
CA ARG A 45 -18.39 16.08 3.81
C ARG A 45 -16.98 16.61 4.06
N TYR A 46 -15.96 15.78 3.92
CA TYR A 46 -14.58 16.12 4.30
C TYR A 46 -13.62 16.16 3.12
N GLY A 47 -14.10 15.93 1.90
CA GLY A 47 -13.28 15.93 0.70
C GLY A 47 -12.55 14.60 0.47
N PRO A 48 -11.69 14.55 -0.56
CA PRO A 48 -10.93 13.35 -0.90
C PRO A 48 -10.08 12.84 0.28
N LEU A 49 -9.97 11.51 0.36
CA LEU A 49 -9.16 10.85 1.38
C LEU A 49 -7.80 10.46 0.81
N VAL A 50 -6.75 10.65 1.62
CA VAL A 50 -5.42 10.15 1.30
C VAL A 50 -5.28 8.76 1.92
N LEU A 51 -5.16 7.75 1.07
CA LEU A 51 -4.87 6.39 1.53
C LEU A 51 -3.39 6.30 1.86
N SER A 52 -3.07 6.03 3.13
CA SER A 52 -1.70 5.69 3.51
C SER A 52 -1.43 4.26 3.04
N PRO A 53 -0.47 4.02 2.13
CA PRO A 53 -0.11 2.66 1.77
C PRO A 53 0.38 1.94 3.04
N ARG A 54 -0.20 0.78 3.33
CA ARG A 54 0.29 -0.16 4.35
C ARG A 54 1.57 -0.87 3.90
N CYS A 55 2.35 -0.28 3.01
CA CYS A 55 3.72 -0.73 2.82
C CYS A 55 4.48 -0.24 4.04
N LEU A 56 4.69 -1.14 4.99
CA LEU A 56 5.85 -1.06 5.88
C LEU A 56 7.02 -0.58 5.02
N PRO A 57 7.68 0.53 5.37
CA PRO A 57 8.87 0.92 4.65
C PRO A 57 9.91 -0.16 4.94
N THR A 58 9.99 -1.17 4.08
CA THR A 58 11.21 -1.96 3.85
C THR A 58 12.21 -1.03 3.16
N SER A 59 12.49 0.12 3.79
CA SER A 59 13.39 1.15 3.30
C SER A 59 14.77 0.56 3.01
N GLY A 60 15.20 -0.45 3.79
CA GLY A 60 16.43 -1.20 3.51
C GLY A 60 16.30 -2.28 2.42
N GLY A 61 15.15 -2.94 2.28
CA GLY A 61 14.96 -4.06 1.35
C GLY A 61 14.84 -3.62 -0.10
N PHE A 62 14.14 -2.51 -0.36
CA PHE A 62 14.00 -1.98 -1.71
C PHE A 62 15.29 -1.37 -2.25
N VAL A 63 16.08 -0.71 -1.40
CA VAL A 63 17.39 -0.15 -1.78
C VAL A 63 18.37 -1.28 -2.13
N ALA A 64 18.49 -2.30 -1.28
CA ALA A 64 19.35 -3.45 -1.55
C ALA A 64 18.94 -4.23 -2.82
N LEU A 65 17.64 -4.31 -3.09
CA LEU A 65 17.12 -4.91 -4.32
C LEU A 65 17.43 -4.04 -5.54
N ALA A 66 17.27 -2.71 -5.46
CA ALA A 66 17.62 -1.80 -6.54
C ALA A 66 19.12 -1.85 -6.88
N ASP A 67 19.99 -1.93 -5.87
CA ASP A 67 21.43 -2.11 -6.05
C ASP A 67 21.73 -3.45 -6.74
N THR A 68 21.04 -4.52 -6.35
CA THR A 68 21.18 -5.84 -6.97
C THR A 68 20.70 -5.85 -8.43
N VAL A 69 19.57 -5.21 -8.72
CA VAL A 69 19.07 -5.03 -10.10
C VAL A 69 20.08 -4.24 -10.93
N GLY A 70 20.61 -3.14 -10.41
CA GLY A 70 21.60 -2.31 -11.09
C GLY A 70 22.88 -3.07 -11.40
N LEU A 71 23.37 -3.87 -10.46
CA LEU A 71 24.54 -4.73 -10.66
C LEU A 71 24.28 -5.81 -11.72
N VAL A 72 23.18 -6.57 -11.61
CA VAL A 72 22.83 -7.62 -12.58
C VAL A 72 22.62 -7.06 -13.98
N ALA A 73 22.04 -5.86 -14.12
CA ALA A 73 21.81 -5.23 -15.41
C ALA A 73 23.09 -4.66 -16.04
N SER A 74 24.02 -4.16 -15.23
CA SER A 74 25.26 -3.53 -15.71
C SER A 74 26.36 -4.54 -16.02
N ASP A 75 26.42 -5.63 -15.25
CA ASP A 75 27.41 -6.69 -15.43
C ASP A 75 26.78 -8.08 -15.16
N PRO A 76 26.01 -8.62 -16.12
CA PRO A 76 25.33 -9.89 -15.95
C PRO A 76 26.30 -11.09 -15.90
N GLU A 77 27.52 -10.95 -16.42
CA GLU A 77 28.51 -12.02 -16.46
C GLU A 77 29.17 -12.28 -15.10
N THR A 78 29.23 -11.25 -14.23
CA THR A 78 29.76 -11.37 -12.87
C THR A 78 28.68 -11.51 -11.80
N ALA A 79 27.40 -11.40 -12.19
CA ALA A 79 26.27 -11.59 -11.29
C ALA A 79 26.17 -13.05 -10.81
N SER A 80 25.99 -13.22 -9.50
CA SER A 80 25.74 -14.55 -8.93
C SER A 80 24.35 -15.07 -9.30
N VAL A 81 24.21 -16.40 -9.36
CA VAL A 81 22.93 -17.07 -9.60
C VAL A 81 21.85 -16.62 -8.61
N GLU A 82 22.23 -16.33 -7.36
CA GLU A 82 21.30 -15.88 -6.33
C GLU A 82 20.78 -14.47 -6.60
N GLN A 83 21.65 -13.54 -7.03
CA GLN A 83 21.24 -12.19 -7.43
C GLN A 83 20.30 -12.23 -8.63
N ILE A 84 20.58 -13.08 -9.63
CA ILE A 84 19.72 -13.27 -10.79
C ILE A 84 18.33 -13.80 -10.38
N ARG A 85 18.28 -14.76 -9.45
CA ARG A 85 17.02 -15.30 -8.91
C ARG A 85 16.20 -14.25 -8.17
N GLN A 86 16.85 -13.39 -7.38
CA GLN A 86 16.18 -12.31 -6.66
C GLN A 86 15.54 -11.30 -7.63
N VAL A 87 16.28 -10.90 -8.67
CA VAL A 87 15.75 -10.01 -9.71
C VAL A 87 14.58 -10.66 -10.47
N ALA A 88 14.70 -11.95 -10.83
CA ALA A 88 13.64 -12.69 -11.50
C ALA A 88 12.37 -12.82 -10.65
N ALA A 89 12.51 -13.15 -9.35
CA ALA A 89 11.40 -13.24 -8.42
C ALA A 89 10.69 -11.89 -8.25
N PHE A 90 11.47 -10.80 -8.17
CA PHE A 90 10.90 -9.45 -8.11
C PHE A 90 10.14 -9.09 -9.39
N ALA A 91 10.73 -9.30 -10.57
CA ALA A 91 10.07 -9.06 -11.85
C ALA A 91 8.78 -9.87 -11.99
N GLN A 92 8.78 -11.13 -11.54
CA GLN A 92 7.58 -11.96 -11.50
C GLN A 92 6.51 -11.41 -10.56
N SER A 93 6.89 -10.82 -9.42
CA SER A 93 5.90 -10.23 -8.50
C SER A 93 5.17 -9.01 -9.06
N ILE A 94 5.80 -8.31 -10.01
CA ILE A 94 5.20 -7.17 -10.74
C ILE A 94 4.23 -7.68 -11.83
N VAL A 95 4.63 -8.73 -12.55
CA VAL A 95 3.91 -9.19 -13.76
C VAL A 95 2.86 -10.25 -13.44
N ALA A 96 3.05 -11.04 -12.38
CA ALA A 96 2.08 -12.04 -11.99
C ALA A 96 0.85 -11.35 -11.36
N PRO A 97 -0.37 -11.58 -11.88
CA PRO A 97 -1.57 -11.12 -11.20
C PRO A 97 -1.59 -11.76 -9.80
N HIS A 98 -1.81 -10.93 -8.77
CA HIS A 98 -2.10 -11.39 -7.42
C HIS A 98 -3.28 -12.36 -7.50
N ARG A 99 -3.02 -13.67 -7.47
CA ARG A 99 -4.06 -14.66 -7.19
C ARG A 99 -4.41 -14.53 -5.72
N ALA A 100 -5.45 -13.75 -5.45
CA ALA A 100 -6.23 -13.84 -4.23
C ALA A 100 -6.93 -15.20 -4.14
#